data_AF-A0A522D445-F1
#
_entry.id   AF-A0A522D445-F1
#
_cell.length_a   1.000
_cell.length_b   1.000
_cell.length_c   1.000
_cell.angle_alpha   90.00
_cell.angle_beta   90.00
_cell.angle_gamma   90.00
#
_symmetry.space_group_name_H-M   'P 1'
#
loop_
_entity.id
_entity.type
_entity.pdbx_description
1 polymer ?
#
loop_
_entity_poly.entity_id
_entity_poly.type
_entity_poly.pdbx_seq_one_letter_code
_entity_poly.pdbx_strand_id
1 'polypeptide(L)'
;MLTEAREEFVVELRGCNGGLSLMPSSPYTPRRHRFQGGLNYSPMIEIEGRVLAPQSLGGRRIRVWLSQLKSWHFAKHRHPFIGYICDRTGELPGGGLETMLYIPEDAWLPAIGCLAATWRRLDITGAEGNGRDMAIVDFSFSSNALPAT
;
A
#
# COMPACT_ATOMS: atom_id res chain seq x y z
N MET A 1 17.17 -3.23 26.14
CA MET A 1 15.91 -3.06 25.39
C MET A 1 16.15 -1.96 24.36
N LEU A 2 16.42 -2.34 23.12
CA LEU A 2 16.46 -1.39 22.00
C LEU A 2 15.01 -1.20 21.58
N THR A 3 14.45 -0.03 21.86
CA THR A 3 13.13 0.35 21.38
C THR A 3 13.20 0.36 19.86
N GLU A 4 12.57 -0.62 19.20
CA GLU A 4 12.43 -0.62 17.74
C GLU A 4 11.85 0.72 17.31
N ALA A 5 12.51 1.41 16.37
CA ALA A 5 12.07 2.70 15.90
C ALA A 5 10.71 2.53 15.21
N ARG A 6 9.65 3.01 15.88
CA ARG A 6 8.32 3.15 15.29
C ARG A 6 8.21 4.52 14.64
N GLU A 7 7.65 4.55 13.44
CA GLU A 7 7.41 5.79 12.72
C GLU A 7 5.99 5.80 12.17
N GLU A 8 5.28 6.91 12.39
CA GLU A 8 3.91 7.09 11.93
C GLU A 8 3.91 7.84 10.61
N PHE A 9 3.33 7.23 9.59
CA PHE A 9 3.08 7.85 8.31
C PHE A 9 1.63 8.31 8.26
N VAL A 10 1.45 9.57 7.92
CA VAL A 10 0.12 10.13 7.65
C VAL A 10 0.08 10.45 6.17
N VAL A 11 -0.88 9.88 5.46
CA VAL A 11 -1.03 10.00 4.02
C VAL A 11 -2.39 10.62 3.72
N GLU A 12 -2.38 11.69 2.95
CA GLU A 12 -3.56 12.24 2.30
C GLU A 12 -3.84 11.46 1.02
N LEU A 13 -5.06 10.95 0.86
CA LEU A 13 -5.47 10.23 -0.34
C LEU A 13 -5.94 11.23 -1.40
N ARG A 14 -5.38 11.12 -2.60
CA ARG A 14 -5.65 12.04 -3.73
C ARG A 14 -6.49 11.40 -4.84
N GLY A 15 -6.41 10.09 -4.99
CA GLY A 15 -7.23 9.36 -5.94
C GLY A 15 -7.05 7.86 -5.79
N CYS A 16 -7.97 7.10 -6.36
CA CYS A 16 -7.82 5.66 -6.50
C CYS A 16 -8.15 5.26 -7.93
N ASN A 17 -7.33 4.36 -8.47
CA ASN A 17 -7.56 3.71 -9.74
C ASN A 17 -7.74 2.22 -9.47
N GLY A 18 -8.97 1.73 -9.63
CA GLY A 18 -9.27 0.30 -9.67
C GLY A 18 -8.89 -0.35 -11.01
N GLY A 19 -8.09 0.37 -11.80
CA GLY A 19 -7.66 -0.02 -13.14
C GLY A 19 -6.94 -1.37 -13.12
N LEU A 20 -7.31 -2.17 -14.10
CA LEU A 20 -6.69 -3.43 -14.47
C LEU A 20 -5.17 -3.25 -14.59
N SER A 21 -4.45 -3.61 -13.53
CA SER A 21 -2.99 -3.55 -13.52
C SER A 21 -2.43 -4.87 -14.03
N LEU A 22 -1.57 -4.81 -15.04
CA LEU A 22 -0.84 -5.97 -15.54
C LEU A 22 0.50 -6.05 -14.84
N MET A 23 0.72 -7.12 -14.08
CA MET A 23 1.99 -7.36 -13.40
C MET A 23 2.75 -8.51 -14.06
N PRO A 24 4.08 -8.58 -13.97
CA PRO A 24 4.83 -9.76 -14.39
C PRO A 24 4.27 -11.04 -13.76
N SER A 25 4.00 -12.04 -14.58
CA SER A 25 3.62 -13.36 -14.07
C SER A 25 4.77 -13.96 -13.29
N SER A 26 4.46 -14.56 -12.14
CA SER A 26 5.40 -15.44 -11.46
C SER A 26 5.89 -16.54 -12.42
N PRO A 27 7.17 -16.96 -12.35
CA PRO A 27 7.68 -18.11 -13.12
C PRO A 27 6.81 -19.36 -12.94
N TYR A 28 6.17 -19.49 -11.78
CA TYR A 28 5.31 -20.61 -11.40
C TYR A 28 3.85 -20.47 -11.87
N THR A 29 3.42 -19.31 -12.38
CA THR A 29 2.05 -19.16 -12.92
C THR A 29 1.92 -19.99 -14.21
N PRO A 30 0.96 -20.93 -14.34
CA PRO A 30 0.85 -21.74 -15.54
C PRO A 30 0.51 -20.87 -16.76
N ARG A 31 1.07 -21.22 -17.93
CA ARG A 31 0.97 -20.39 -19.16
C ARG A 31 -0.47 -20.02 -19.53
N ARG A 32 -1.43 -20.92 -19.36
CA ARG A 32 -2.86 -20.69 -19.65
C ARG A 32 -3.53 -19.62 -18.77
N HIS A 33 -2.92 -19.27 -17.64
CA HIS A 33 -3.39 -18.24 -16.71
C HIS A 33 -2.62 -16.93 -16.85
N ARG A 34 -1.66 -16.84 -17.79
CA ARG A 34 -0.93 -15.61 -18.09
C ARG A 34 -1.69 -14.84 -19.16
N PHE A 35 -1.89 -13.55 -18.93
CA PHE A 35 -2.21 -12.58 -19.97
C PHE A 35 -1.02 -12.41 -20.92
N GLN A 36 -1.30 -11.96 -22.14
CA GLN A 36 -0.34 -11.82 -23.24
C GLN A 36 0.98 -11.19 -22.76
N GLY A 37 2.11 -11.75 -23.17
CA GLY A 37 3.44 -11.29 -22.76
C GLY A 37 3.95 -11.80 -21.42
N GLY A 38 3.25 -12.76 -20.78
CA GLY A 38 3.67 -13.28 -19.48
C GLY A 38 3.32 -12.33 -18.34
N LEU A 39 2.17 -11.66 -18.46
CA LEU A 39 1.61 -10.78 -17.44
C LEU A 39 0.47 -11.48 -16.71
N ASN A 40 0.19 -11.10 -15.48
CA ASN A 40 -0.97 -11.53 -14.71
C ASN A 40 -1.87 -10.33 -14.45
N TYR A 41 -3.18 -10.59 -14.47
CA TYR A 41 -4.16 -9.64 -13.98
C TYR A 41 -3.99 -9.45 -12.47
N SER A 42 -3.75 -8.20 -12.08
CA SER A 42 -3.74 -7.79 -10.69
C SER A 42 -5.12 -7.23 -10.32
N PRO A 43 -5.81 -7.83 -9.33
CA PRO A 43 -7.05 -7.28 -8.79
C PRO A 43 -6.77 -6.13 -7.79
N MET A 44 -5.54 -5.62 -7.73
CA MET A 44 -5.17 -4.57 -6.79
C MET A 44 -5.72 -3.21 -7.21
N ILE A 45 -6.03 -2.39 -6.21
CA ILE A 45 -6.37 -0.97 -6.41
C ILE A 45 -5.09 -0.17 -6.16
N GLU A 46 -4.74 0.68 -7.12
CA GLU A 46 -3.71 1.69 -6.90
C GLU A 46 -4.36 2.92 -6.25
N ILE A 47 -3.85 3.35 -5.11
CA ILE A 47 -4.26 4.57 -4.45
C ILE A 47 -3.10 5.55 -4.51
N GLU A 48 -3.34 6.71 -5.10
CA GLU A 48 -2.40 7.82 -5.12
C GLU A 48 -2.59 8.67 -3.87
N GLY A 49 -1.49 8.98 -3.19
CA GLY A 49 -1.49 9.82 -2.01
C GLY A 49 -0.29 10.76 -1.90
N ARG A 50 -0.37 11.63 -0.89
CA ARG A 50 0.67 12.58 -0.50
C ARG A 50 1.00 12.39 0.97
N VAL A 51 2.29 12.28 1.28
CA VAL A 51 2.77 12.14 2.66
C VAL A 51 2.63 13.48 3.38
N LEU A 52 2.02 13.45 4.57
CA LEU A 52 1.85 14.57 5.49
C LEU A 52 2.81 14.44 6.68
N ALA A 53 3.04 13.22 7.15
CA ALA A 53 4.02 12.87 8.16
C ALA A 53 4.70 11.54 7.78
N PRO A 54 5.96 11.30 8.18
CA PRO A 54 6.84 12.20 8.95
C PRO A 54 7.27 13.44 8.16
N GLN A 55 7.63 14.53 8.85
CA GLN A 55 7.98 15.82 8.23
C GLN A 55 9.16 15.72 7.25
N SER A 56 10.11 14.82 7.51
CA SER A 56 11.25 14.50 6.64
C SER A 56 10.85 14.01 5.25
N LEU A 57 9.65 13.45 5.12
CA LEU A 57 9.06 12.93 3.88
C LEU A 57 7.82 13.73 3.47
N GLY A 58 7.48 14.78 4.20
CA GLY A 58 6.32 15.63 3.95
C GLY A 58 6.31 16.16 2.53
N GLY A 59 5.14 16.07 1.90
CA GLY A 59 4.92 16.52 0.53
C GLY A 59 5.24 15.49 -0.55
N ARG A 60 5.95 14.39 -0.22
CA ARG A 60 6.27 13.34 -1.21
C ARG A 60 5.03 12.62 -1.69
N ARG A 61 5.06 12.19 -2.95
CA ARG A 61 4.06 11.26 -3.50
C ARG A 61 4.25 9.88 -2.87
N ILE A 62 3.15 9.21 -2.59
CA ILE A 62 3.12 7.79 -2.23
C ILE A 62 2.11 7.05 -3.11
N ARG A 63 2.46 5.84 -3.56
CA ARG A 63 1.55 4.89 -4.18
C ARG A 63 1.25 3.77 -3.19
N VAL A 64 -0.03 3.48 -2.99
CA VAL A 64 -0.49 2.43 -2.09
C VAL A 64 -1.22 1.39 -2.93
N TRP A 65 -0.68 0.18 -2.98
CA TRP A 65 -1.33 -0.97 -3.59
C TRP A 65 -2.19 -1.68 -2.56
N LEU A 66 -3.50 -1.65 -2.74
CA LEU A 66 -4.43 -2.35 -1.86
C LEU A 66 -4.87 -3.67 -2.49
N SER A 67 -4.72 -4.77 -1.75
CA SER A 67 -5.13 -6.12 -2.18
C SER A 67 -5.95 -6.82 -1.10
N GLN A 68 -6.67 -7.86 -1.50
CA GLN A 68 -7.30 -8.81 -0.57
C GLN A 68 -6.23 -9.72 0.05
N LEU A 69 -6.38 -10.03 1.35
CA LEU A 69 -5.67 -11.09 2.05
C LEU A 69 -6.02 -12.42 1.40
N LYS A 70 -5.02 -13.14 0.89
CA LYS A 70 -5.21 -14.46 0.27
C LYS A 70 -4.76 -15.55 1.23
N SER A 71 -5.21 -16.78 1.00
CA SER A 71 -4.94 -17.95 1.86
C SER A 71 -3.45 -18.17 2.23
N TRP A 72 -2.51 -17.82 1.34
CA TRP A 72 -1.06 -17.92 1.62
C TRP A 72 -0.55 -16.96 2.70
N HIS A 73 -1.31 -15.91 3.06
CA HIS A 73 -0.99 -15.02 4.18
C HIS A 73 -1.18 -15.68 5.55
N PHE A 74 -1.89 -16.82 5.61
CA PHE A 74 -2.12 -17.61 6.81
C PHE A 74 -1.13 -18.78 6.96
N ALA A 75 0.02 -18.74 6.27
CA ALA A 75 1.10 -19.68 6.51
C ALA A 75 1.48 -19.69 8.00
N LYS A 76 1.83 -20.86 8.56
CA LYS A 76 2.09 -21.10 9.99
C LYS A 76 3.15 -20.17 10.63
N HIS A 77 3.91 -19.44 9.83
CA HIS A 77 4.86 -18.41 10.26
C HIS A 77 4.38 -17.05 9.78
N ARG A 78 3.39 -16.46 10.48
CA ARG A 78 2.98 -15.09 10.20
C ARG A 78 4.15 -14.17 10.58
N HIS A 79 4.74 -13.49 9.61
CA HIS A 79 5.69 -12.42 9.90
C HIS A 79 4.94 -11.37 10.75
N PRO A 80 5.58 -10.76 11.77
CA PRO A 80 4.94 -9.72 12.59
C PRO A 80 4.54 -8.48 11.77
N PHE A 81 4.97 -8.39 10.51
CA PHE A 81 4.70 -7.29 9.59
C PHE A 81 3.60 -7.64 8.59
N ILE A 82 2.73 -6.67 8.33
CA ILE A 82 1.59 -6.76 7.41
C ILE A 82 1.85 -6.12 6.04
N GLY A 83 3.02 -5.52 5.85
CA GLY A 83 3.42 -4.85 4.61
C GLY A 83 4.80 -4.21 4.69
N TYR A 84 5.15 -3.43 3.67
CA TYR A 84 6.42 -2.70 3.60
C TYR A 84 6.25 -1.39 2.84
N ILE A 85 6.91 -0.32 3.32
CA ILE A 85 7.08 0.95 2.61
C ILE A 85 8.49 0.98 2.03
N CYS A 86 8.61 1.31 0.74
CA CYS A 86 9.88 1.49 0.04
C CYS A 86 9.94 2.84 -0.69
N ASP A 87 11.10 3.47 -0.73
CA ASP A 87 11.35 4.67 -1.54
C ASP A 87 11.85 4.26 -2.92
N ARG A 88 10.99 4.41 -3.94
CA ARG A 88 11.27 4.10 -5.34
C ARG A 88 11.71 5.34 -6.13
N THR A 89 12.08 6.43 -5.45
CA THR A 89 12.55 7.65 -6.09
C THR A 89 13.78 7.35 -6.95
N GLY A 90 13.70 7.63 -8.26
CA GLY A 90 14.79 7.39 -9.21
C GLY A 90 14.72 6.07 -9.96
N GLU A 91 13.87 5.12 -9.55
CA GLU A 91 13.65 3.86 -10.28
C GLU A 91 12.61 4.01 -11.39
N LEU A 92 11.62 4.90 -11.20
CA LEU A 92 10.53 5.13 -12.14
C LEU A 92 10.29 6.64 -12.34
N PRO A 93 9.89 7.08 -13.55
CA PRO A 93 9.43 8.45 -13.77
C PRO A 93 8.24 8.77 -12.85
N GLY A 94 8.35 9.84 -12.05
CA GLY A 94 7.35 10.17 -11.02
C GLY A 94 7.35 9.20 -9.84
N GLY A 95 8.47 8.52 -9.59
CA GLY A 95 8.71 7.66 -8.44
C GLY A 95 8.61 8.43 -7.12
N GLY A 96 8.22 7.72 -6.07
CA GLY A 96 8.05 8.24 -4.73
C GLY A 96 8.01 7.06 -3.76
N LEU A 97 7.37 7.24 -2.61
CA LEU A 97 7.16 6.11 -1.72
C LEU A 97 6.16 5.12 -2.35
N GLU A 98 6.32 3.85 -2.05
CA GLU A 98 5.43 2.80 -2.49
C GLU A 98 5.20 1.80 -1.35
N THR A 99 3.95 1.40 -1.18
CA THR A 99 3.56 0.42 -0.16
C THR A 99 2.48 -0.51 -0.68
N MET A 100 2.42 -1.70 -0.09
CA MET A 100 1.41 -2.70 -0.38
C MET A 100 0.70 -3.10 0.92
N LEU A 101 -0.62 -2.95 0.92
CA LEU A 101 -1.49 -3.21 2.05
C LEU A 101 -2.49 -4.31 1.69
N TYR A 102 -2.83 -5.11 2.69
CA TYR A 102 -3.77 -6.21 2.54
C TYR A 102 -4.94 -6.07 3.51
N ILE A 103 -6.16 -6.20 2.99
CA ILE A 103 -7.40 -6.19 3.79
C ILE A 103 -8.15 -7.52 3.68
N PRO A 104 -8.98 -7.88 4.66
CA PRO A 104 -9.86 -9.04 4.56
C PRO A 104 -10.70 -9.04 3.26
N GLU A 105 -10.97 -10.22 2.72
CA GLU A 105 -11.74 -10.38 1.47
C GLU A 105 -13.17 -9.82 1.58
N ASP A 106 -13.81 -10.00 2.73
CA ASP A 106 -15.14 -9.46 3.05
C ASP A 106 -15.15 -7.92 3.20
N ALA A 107 -14.00 -7.33 3.54
CA ALA A 107 -13.83 -5.87 3.60
C ALA A 107 -13.58 -5.23 2.22
N TRP A 108 -13.36 -6.02 1.16
CA TRP A 108 -12.95 -5.51 -0.16
C TRP A 108 -13.99 -4.60 -0.82
N LEU A 109 -15.24 -5.05 -0.94
CA LEU A 109 -16.30 -4.26 -1.56
C LEU A 109 -16.61 -2.98 -0.77
N PRO A 110 -16.76 -3.02 0.58
CA PRO A 110 -16.86 -1.80 1.37
C PRO A 110 -15.68 -0.86 1.19
N ALA A 111 -14.44 -1.36 1.16
CA ALA A 111 -13.25 -0.55 0.99
C ALA A 111 -13.24 0.20 -0.35
N ILE A 112 -13.63 -0.45 -1.45
CA ILE A 112 -13.76 0.22 -2.76
C ILE A 112 -14.74 1.40 -2.67
N GLY A 113 -15.91 1.18 -2.07
CA GLY A 113 -16.92 2.24 -1.90
C GLY A 113 -16.39 3.40 -1.07
N CYS A 114 -15.74 3.11 0.06
CA CYS A 114 -15.17 4.13 0.93
C CYS A 114 -14.01 4.89 0.28
N LEU A 115 -13.11 4.22 -0.45
CA LEU A 115 -12.02 4.88 -1.18
C LEU A 115 -12.54 5.86 -2.22
N ALA A 116 -13.59 5.48 -2.95
CA ALA A 116 -14.20 6.35 -3.96
C ALA A 116 -14.96 7.53 -3.34
N ALA A 117 -15.60 7.33 -2.18
CA ALA A 117 -16.55 8.30 -1.64
C ALA A 117 -16.05 9.10 -0.44
N THR A 118 -15.48 8.46 0.58
CA THR A 118 -15.38 9.02 1.93
C THR A 118 -13.97 9.10 2.49
N TRP A 119 -13.12 8.09 2.26
CA TRP A 119 -11.78 8.06 2.83
C TRP A 119 -10.86 9.07 2.16
N ARG A 120 -10.18 9.88 2.98
CA ARG A 120 -9.26 10.95 2.54
C ARG A 120 -7.92 10.89 3.25
N ARG A 121 -7.79 10.02 4.26
CA ARG A 121 -6.59 9.85 5.05
C ARG A 121 -6.30 8.36 5.27
N LEU A 122 -5.02 8.04 5.24
CA LEU A 122 -4.46 6.74 5.59
C LEU A 122 -3.36 6.98 6.62
N ASP A 123 -3.48 6.36 7.78
CA ASP A 123 -2.47 6.32 8.83
C ASP A 123 -1.78 4.95 8.76
N ILE A 124 -0.44 4.93 8.76
CA ILE A 124 0.36 3.70 8.68
C ILE A 124 1.41 3.73 9.78
N THR A 125 1.50 2.65 10.54
CA THR A 125 2.54 2.47 11.56
C THR A 125 3.65 1.59 11.01
N GLY A 126 4.80 2.20 10.79
CA GLY A 126 6.04 1.53 10.42
C GLY A 126 6.81 1.02 11.64
N ALA A 127 7.44 -0.14 11.51
CA ALA A 127 8.42 -0.68 12.45
C ALA A 127 9.64 -1.18 11.68
N GLU A 128 10.79 -1.25 12.35
CA GLU A 128 12.03 -1.81 11.81
C GLU A 128 12.44 -1.26 10.43
N GLY A 129 13.19 -0.16 10.43
CA GLY A 129 13.72 0.40 9.19
C GLY A 129 14.33 1.78 9.35
N ASN A 130 14.47 2.51 8.24
CA ASN A 130 15.19 3.78 8.15
C ASN A 130 14.30 4.98 7.73
N GLY A 131 12.98 4.82 7.77
CA GLY A 131 11.99 5.81 7.34
C GLY A 131 11.71 5.86 5.84
N ARG A 132 12.64 5.39 5.01
CA ARG A 132 12.42 5.23 3.55
C ARG A 132 12.13 3.79 3.15
N ASP A 133 12.52 2.89 4.02
CA ASP A 133 12.48 1.45 3.89
C ASP A 133 12.09 0.91 5.26
N MET A 134 10.82 0.49 5.40
CA MET A 134 10.26 0.10 6.70
C MET A 134 9.20 -0.99 6.56
N ALA A 135 9.19 -1.92 7.51
CA ALA A 135 8.10 -2.87 7.65
C ALA A 135 6.86 -2.17 8.24
N ILE A 136 5.67 -2.64 7.89
CA ILE A 136 4.39 -2.09 8.38
C ILE A 136 3.82 -3.05 9.40
N VAL A 137 3.35 -2.53 10.54
CA VAL A 137 2.70 -3.33 11.58
C VAL A 137 1.21 -3.02 11.73
N ASP A 138 0.78 -1.83 11.34
CA ASP A 138 -0.63 -1.43 11.39
C ASP A 138 -0.97 -0.36 10.34
N PHE A 139 -2.25 -0.26 9.98
CA PHE A 139 -2.77 0.84 9.17
C PHE A 139 -4.27 1.07 9.41
N SER A 140 -4.73 2.30 9.16
CA SER A 140 -6.17 2.61 9.19
C SER A 140 -6.54 3.68 8.17
N PHE A 141 -7.74 3.55 7.60
CA PHE A 141 -8.32 4.55 6.70
C PHE A 141 -9.36 5.39 7.44
N SER A 142 -9.42 6.70 7.14
CA SER A 142 -10.41 7.59 7.74
C SER A 142 -10.91 8.68 6.78
N SER A 143 -12.06 9.26 7.11
CA SER A 143 -12.71 10.34 6.34
C SER A 143 -12.18 11.74 6.66
N ASN A 144 -11.28 11.87 7.64
CA ASN A 144 -10.75 13.17 8.07
C ASN A 144 -9.90 13.77 6.96
N ALA A 145 -10.50 14.62 6.13
CA ALA A 145 -9.77 15.59 5.35
C ALA A 145 -9.06 16.53 6.33
N LEU A 146 -7.78 16.82 6.11
CA LEU A 146 -7.12 17.91 6.84
C LEU A 146 -7.95 19.18 6.67
N PRO A 147 -8.08 20.03 7.71
CA PRO A 147 -8.70 21.33 7.54
C PRO A 147 -7.98 22.08 6.41
N ALA A 148 -8.76 22.57 5.44
CA ALA A 148 -8.23 23.43 4.39
C ALA A 148 -7.50 24.60 5.06
N THR A 149 -6.20 24.71 4.81
CA THR A 149 -5.37 25.83 5.23
C THR A 149 -5.47 26.94 4.20
#